data_AF-A0A0K1TQR1-F1
#
_entry.id   AF-A0A0K1TQR1-F1
#
_cell.length_a   1.000
_cell.length_b   1.000
_cell.length_c   1.000
_cell.angle_alpha   90.00
_cell.angle_beta   90.00
_cell.angle_gamma   90.00
#
_symmetry.space_group_name_H-M   'P 1'
#
loop_
_entity.id
_entity.type
_entity.pdbx_description
1 polymer ?
#
loop_
_entity_poly.entity_id
_entity_poly.type
_entity_poly.pdbx_seq_one_letter_code
_entity_poly.pdbx_strand_id
1 'polypeptide(L)'
;DQQNITVRGQAICRRRSVKGLHIELREHDTFDPDDSLSTTTTGPDGTFEVRGSENEVGSIRPYLRITHKCDVSDDMKCRRITEIDIP
;
A
#
# COMPACT_ATOMS: atom_id res chain seq x y z
N ASP A 1 19.81 9.19 -8.51
CA ASP A 1 19.08 8.84 -9.75
C ASP A 1 17.63 8.69 -9.38
N GLN A 2 16.71 9.21 -10.20
CA GLN A 2 15.29 9.07 -9.88
C GLN A 2 14.78 7.68 -10.27
N GLN A 3 14.18 6.99 -9.31
CA GLN A 3 13.58 5.67 -9.46
C GLN A 3 12.06 5.79 -9.41
N ASN A 4 11.36 5.11 -10.32
CA ASN A 4 9.90 5.19 -10.43
C ASN A 4 9.29 3.80 -10.15
N ILE A 5 8.25 3.77 -9.33
CA ILE A 5 7.55 2.54 -8.96
C ILE A 5 6.08 2.68 -9.37
N THR A 6 5.52 1.62 -9.93
CA THR A 6 4.09 1.51 -10.19
C THR A 6 3.61 0.15 -9.74
N VAL A 7 2.65 0.14 -8.81
CA VAL A 7 2.02 -1.09 -8.33
C VAL A 7 0.57 -1.10 -8.76
N ARG A 8 0.16 -2.21 -9.37
CA ARG A 8 -1.22 -2.50 -9.77
C ARG A 8 -1.68 -3.77 -9.08
N GLY A 9 -2.92 -3.78 -8.61
CA GLY A 9 -3.46 -4.97 -7.96
C GLY A 9 -4.96 -4.90 -7.75
N GLN A 10 -5.48 -5.91 -7.06
CA GLN A 10 -6.89 -6.01 -6.69
C GLN A 10 -7.00 -6.47 -5.23
N ALA A 11 -7.69 -5.70 -4.40
CA ALA A 11 -7.91 -6.02 -3.00
C ALA A 11 -9.13 -6.95 -2.84
N ILE A 12 -8.89 -8.16 -2.33
CA ILE A 12 -9.93 -9.17 -2.09
C ILE A 12 -9.94 -9.55 -0.61
N CYS A 13 -11.13 -9.53 0.01
CA CYS A 13 -11.37 -10.03 1.36
C CYS A 13 -12.47 -11.11 1.31
N ARG A 14 -12.20 -12.33 1.78
CA ARG A 14 -13.17 -13.44 1.79
C ARG A 14 -13.90 -13.61 0.44
N ARG A 15 -13.14 -13.59 -0.67
CA ARG A 15 -13.64 -13.70 -2.06
C ARG A 15 -14.52 -12.53 -2.53
N ARG A 16 -14.53 -11.40 -1.81
CA ARG A 16 -15.23 -10.17 -2.21
C ARG A 16 -14.21 -9.06 -2.48
N SER A 17 -14.40 -8.35 -3.59
CA SER A 17 -13.67 -7.13 -3.87
C SER A 17 -13.92 -6.08 -2.80
N VAL A 18 -12.86 -5.42 -2.35
CA VAL A 18 -12.93 -4.37 -1.33
C VAL A 18 -12.81 -3.02 -1.99
N LYS A 19 -13.90 -2.26 -2.03
CA LYS A 19 -13.93 -0.86 -2.51
C LYS A 19 -13.52 0.09 -1.40
N GLY A 20 -12.87 1.20 -1.76
CA GLY A 20 -12.62 2.30 -0.82
C GLY A 20 -11.52 2.01 0.19
N LEU A 21 -10.66 1.03 -0.07
CA LEU A 21 -9.55 0.69 0.81
C LEU A 21 -8.37 1.63 0.56
N HIS A 22 -7.85 2.24 1.62
CA HIS A 22 -6.66 3.08 1.55
C HIS A 22 -5.39 2.22 1.41
N ILE A 23 -4.57 2.56 0.43
CA ILE A 23 -3.31 1.89 0.13
C ILE A 23 -2.23 2.97 0.04
N GLU A 24 -1.14 2.77 0.76
CA GLU A 24 0.04 3.62 0.74
C GLU A 24 1.18 2.85 0.06
N LEU A 25 1.87 3.49 -0.87
CA LEU A 25 3.15 3.04 -1.40
C LEU A 25 4.23 3.77 -0.62
N ARG A 26 5.10 3.00 0.04
CA ARG A 26 6.15 3.49 0.93
C ARG A 26 7.50 2.92 0.53
N GLU A 27 8.55 3.50 1.07
CA GLU A 27 9.93 3.10 0.90
C GLU A 27 10.52 2.79 2.30
N HIS A 28 11.29 1.71 2.43
CA HIS A 28 12.02 1.43 3.67
C HIS A 28 13.31 2.25 3.68
N ASP A 29 13.31 3.37 4.39
CA ASP A 29 14.48 4.24 4.42
C ASP A 29 15.65 3.60 5.15
N THR A 30 16.86 3.95 4.71
CA THR A 30 18.09 3.48 5.37
C THR A 30 18.51 4.38 6.53
N PHE A 31 18.10 5.66 6.56
CA PHE A 31 18.63 6.66 7.51
C PHE A 31 17.60 7.61 8.16
N ASP A 32 16.34 7.59 7.75
CA ASP A 32 15.21 8.39 8.26
C ASP A 32 13.91 7.56 8.36
N PRO A 33 12.79 8.09 8.90
CA PRO A 33 11.55 7.34 9.03
C PRO A 33 10.89 7.13 7.67
N ASP A 34 10.61 5.87 7.30
CA ASP A 34 10.00 5.44 6.02
C ASP A 34 9.16 6.50 5.29
N ASP A 35 9.62 6.88 4.11
CA ASP A 35 8.92 7.84 3.27
C ASP A 35 7.64 7.26 2.65
N SER A 36 6.58 8.08 2.67
CA SER A 36 5.34 7.81 1.94
C SER A 36 5.45 8.39 0.53
N LEU A 37 5.72 7.52 -0.45
CA LEU A 37 5.87 7.92 -1.85
C LEU A 37 4.56 8.38 -2.48
N SER A 38 3.47 7.66 -2.21
CA SER A 38 2.16 7.94 -2.82
C SER A 38 1.04 7.17 -2.14
N THR A 39 -0.21 7.57 -2.38
CA THR A 39 -1.39 6.85 -1.88
C THR A 39 -2.44 6.67 -2.97
N THR A 40 -3.26 5.66 -2.81
CA THR A 40 -4.41 5.40 -3.68
C THR A 40 -5.59 4.84 -2.89
N THR A 41 -6.72 4.68 -3.56
CA THR A 41 -7.90 4.05 -2.99
C THR A 41 -8.47 3.05 -4.00
N THR A 42 -8.86 1.87 -3.52
CA THR A 42 -9.40 0.84 -4.40
C THR A 42 -10.74 1.24 -5.04
N GLY A 43 -10.89 0.91 -6.32
CA GLY A 43 -12.10 1.11 -7.10
C GLY A 43 -13.25 0.17 -6.73
N PRO A 44 -14.41 0.26 -7.42
CA PRO A 44 -15.60 -0.55 -7.14
C PRO A 44 -15.39 -2.06 -7.24
N ASP A 45 -14.50 -2.50 -8.13
CA ASP A 45 -14.10 -3.89 -8.33
C ASP A 45 -12.88 -4.28 -7.47
N GLY A 46 -12.45 -3.41 -6.57
CA GLY A 46 -11.29 -3.59 -5.70
C GLY A 46 -9.95 -3.34 -6.39
N THR A 47 -9.92 -2.93 -7.66
CA THR A 47 -8.67 -2.64 -8.38
C THR A 47 -8.02 -1.36 -7.88
N PHE A 48 -6.70 -1.30 -7.96
CA PHE A 48 -5.95 -0.09 -7.66
C PHE A 48 -4.70 0.02 -8.53
N GLU A 49 -4.24 1.26 -8.68
CA GLU A 49 -2.93 1.61 -9.20
C GLU A 49 -2.36 2.72 -8.29
N VAL A 50 -1.11 2.57 -7.88
CA VAL A 50 -0.36 3.57 -7.14
C VAL A 50 0.99 3.77 -7.79
N ARG A 51 1.38 5.04 -7.98
CA ARG A 51 2.64 5.42 -8.60
C ARG A 51 3.38 6.37 -7.69
N GLY A 52 4.66 6.09 -7.46
CA GLY A 52 5.55 6.90 -6.65
C GLY A 52 6.92 6.98 -7.32
N SER A 53 7.71 7.94 -6.88
CA SER A 53 9.08 8.12 -7.35
C SER A 53 9.94 8.59 -6.20
N GLU A 54 11.16 8.08 -6.12
CA GLU A 54 12.11 8.44 -5.08
C GLU A 54 13.48 8.78 -5.68
N ASN A 55 14.24 9.67 -5.03
CA ASN A 55 15.58 10.04 -5.47
C ASN A 55 16.61 9.72 -4.38
N GLU A 56 16.89 8.43 -4.22
CA GLU A 56 17.85 7.92 -3.25
C GLU A 56 19.19 7.53 -3.89
N VAL A 57 20.27 7.60 -3.11
CA VAL A 57 21.58 7.04 -3.48
C VAL A 57 21.58 5.56 -3.11
N GLY A 58 21.13 4.70 -4.04
CA GLY A 58 21.10 3.25 -3.80
C GLY A 58 19.92 2.57 -4.49
N SER A 59 19.55 1.40 -3.99
CA SER A 59 18.35 0.68 -4.42
C SER A 59 17.21 0.98 -3.47
N ILE A 60 16.09 1.46 -4.03
CA ILE A 60 14.83 1.60 -3.30
C ILE A 60 14.33 0.25 -2.80
N ARG A 61 13.65 0.24 -1.66
CA ARG A 61 12.97 -0.92 -1.06
C ARG A 61 11.48 -0.62 -0.88
N PRO A 62 10.70 -0.60 -1.96
CA PRO A 62 9.30 -0.23 -1.90
C PRO A 62 8.44 -1.29 -1.21
N TYR A 63 7.41 -0.86 -0.49
CA TYR A 63 6.38 -1.74 0.07
C TYR A 63 5.00 -1.08 0.02
N LEU A 64 3.95 -1.89 0.03
CA LEU A 64 2.59 -1.42 0.22
C LEU A 64 2.19 -1.53 1.69
N ARG A 65 1.62 -0.45 2.24
CA ARG A 65 0.95 -0.47 3.54
C ARG A 65 -0.55 -0.33 3.36
N ILE A 66 -1.30 -1.31 3.88
CA ILE A 66 -2.74 -1.45 3.64
C ILE A 66 -3.47 -1.46 4.98
N THR A 67 -4.32 -0.45 5.21
CA THR A 67 -5.10 -0.32 6.45
C THR A 67 -6.55 -0.76 6.28
N HIS A 68 -6.89 -1.97 6.72
CA HIS A 68 -8.19 -2.63 6.45
C HIS A 68 -8.93 -3.12 7.70
N LYS A 69 -10.19 -3.50 7.51
CA LYS A 69 -11.01 -4.23 8.50
C LYS A 69 -11.38 -5.66 8.05
N CYS A 70 -10.72 -6.17 6.99
CA CYS A 70 -10.94 -7.56 6.57
C CYS A 70 -10.73 -8.51 7.76
N ASP A 71 -11.71 -9.37 8.01
CA ASP A 71 -11.74 -10.34 9.11
C ASP A 71 -11.61 -9.72 10.51
N VAL A 72 -12.04 -8.46 10.65
CA VAL A 72 -12.23 -7.77 11.92
C VAL A 72 -13.74 -7.62 12.15
N SER A 73 -14.19 -7.97 13.34
CA SER A 73 -15.61 -7.85 13.71
C SER A 73 -16.01 -6.38 13.88
N ASP A 74 -17.24 -6.03 13.51
CA ASP A 74 -17.71 -4.63 13.50
C ASP A 74 -17.79 -4.01 14.91
N ASP A 75 -17.96 -4.82 15.96
CA ASP A 75 -17.91 -4.42 17.37
C ASP A 75 -16.49 -4.05 17.82
N MET A 76 -15.45 -4.50 17.11
CA MET A 76 -14.07 -4.11 17.37
C MET A 76 -13.74 -2.79 16.65
N LYS A 77 -13.40 -1.75 17.41
CA LYS A 77 -12.91 -0.46 16.90
C LYS A 77 -11.43 -0.49 16.50
N CYS A 78 -10.96 -1.57 15.87
CA CYS A 78 -9.58 -1.67 15.39
C CYS A 78 -9.52 -1.75 13.86
N ARG A 79 -8.33 -1.50 13.32
CA ARG A 79 -7.97 -1.73 11.92
C ARG A 79 -6.70 -2.57 11.91
N ARG A 80 -6.59 -3.48 10.94
CA ARG A 80 -5.37 -4.22 10.66
C ARG A 80 -4.52 -3.45 9.66
N ILE A 81 -3.21 -3.57 9.82
CA ILE A 81 -2.21 -3.08 8.88
C ILE A 81 -1.55 -4.31 8.28
N THR A 82 -1.54 -4.40 6.96
CA THR A 82 -0.78 -5.40 6.22
C THR A 82 0.29 -4.68 5.41
N GLU A 83 1.53 -5.15 5.52
CA GLU A 83 2.67 -4.64 4.77
C GLU A 83 3.17 -5.72 3.81
N ILE A 84 3.42 -5.33 2.56
CA ILE A 84 3.81 -6.23 1.47
C ILE A 84 4.99 -5.61 0.73
N ASP A 85 6.15 -6.25 0.83
CA ASP A 85 7.34 -5.82 0.09
C ASP A 85 7.13 -6.01 -1.42
N ILE A 86 7.56 -5.03 -2.20
CA ILE A 86 7.50 -5.03 -3.66
C ILE A 86 8.91 -5.30 -4.19
N PRO A 87 9.11 -6.41 -4.94
CA PRO A 87 10.42 -6.78 -5.47
C PRO A 87 10.87 -5.93 -6.67
#